data_AF-A0AAW4JA79-F1
#
_entry.id   AF-A0AAW4JA79-F1
#
_cell.length_a   1.000
_cell.length_b   1.000
_cell.length_c   1.000
_cell.angle_alpha   90.00
_cell.angle_beta   90.00
_cell.angle_gamma   90.00
#
_symmetry.space_group_name_H-M   'P 1'
#
loop_
_entity.id
_entity.type
_entity.pdbx_description
1 polymer ?
#
loop_
_entity_poly.entity_id
_entity_poly.type
_entity_poly.pdbx_seq_one_letter_code
_entity_poly.pdbx_strand_id
1 'polypeptide(L)'
;MVSGGPPRESAVSTVPYWDPSFAADGIEELLSGIFGRPGGRLVADPPLSMALVPTDIDAGWTFHIEPAGRRLVAGETPAQLTFVGPASELYLLLWNRSGTQRLELRGDAAVLDLWRTRATITWN
;
A
#
# COMPACT_ATOMS: atom_id res chain seq x y z
N MET A 1 33.63 40.91 1.81
CA MET A 1 32.28 41.28 1.33
C MET A 1 31.76 40.09 0.55
N VAL A 2 30.71 39.42 1.04
CA VAL A 2 30.19 38.16 0.52
C VAL A 2 29.27 38.42 -0.67
N SER A 3 29.50 37.75 -1.80
CA SER A 3 28.54 37.70 -2.92
C SER A 3 27.78 36.40 -2.84
N GLY A 4 26.53 36.47 -2.40
CA GLY A 4 25.59 35.36 -2.39
C GLY A 4 25.09 35.05 -3.80
N GLY A 5 25.24 33.81 -4.23
CA GLY A 5 24.54 33.29 -5.41
C GLY A 5 23.02 33.21 -5.16
N PRO A 6 22.21 33.14 -6.23
CA PRO A 6 20.76 33.11 -6.11
C PRO A 6 20.30 31.89 -5.29
N PRO A 7 19.19 32.00 -4.53
CA PRO A 7 18.65 30.87 -3.79
C PRO A 7 18.28 29.75 -4.76
N ARG A 8 18.74 28.54 -4.46
CA ARG A 8 18.23 27.33 -5.11
C ARG A 8 16.76 27.21 -4.72
N GLU A 9 15.87 27.32 -5.70
CA GLU A 9 14.45 27.07 -5.53
C GLU A 9 14.26 25.64 -5.01
N SER A 10 13.92 25.50 -3.74
CA SER A 10 13.52 24.22 -3.17
C SER A 10 12.15 23.89 -3.72
N ALA A 11 12.08 22.99 -4.70
CA ALA A 11 10.82 22.36 -5.08
C ALA A 11 10.28 21.59 -3.87
N VAL A 12 9.27 22.14 -3.20
CA VAL A 12 8.39 21.33 -2.35
C VAL A 12 7.74 20.33 -3.30
N SER A 13 8.18 19.07 -3.24
CA SER A 13 7.43 17.99 -3.86
C SER A 13 6.14 17.85 -3.07
N THR A 14 5.05 18.40 -3.60
CA THR A 14 3.71 18.07 -3.12
C THR A 14 3.53 16.58 -3.34
N VAL A 15 3.46 15.83 -2.25
CA VAL A 15 3.07 14.42 -2.29
C VAL A 15 1.68 14.36 -2.92
N PRO A 16 1.43 13.52 -3.95
CA PRO A 16 0.09 13.38 -4.49
C PRO A 16 -0.87 12.95 -3.39
N TYR A 17 -2.01 13.61 -3.31
CA TYR A 17 -3.10 13.30 -2.38
C TYR A 17 -4.35 12.96 -3.18
N TRP A 18 -5.05 11.92 -2.77
CA TRP A 18 -6.31 11.47 -3.36
C TRP A 18 -7.43 11.64 -2.34
N ASP A 19 -8.64 11.92 -2.83
CA ASP A 19 -9.85 11.86 -2.01
C ASP A 19 -9.97 10.49 -1.30
N PRO A 20 -10.34 10.44 0.00
CA PRO A 20 -10.39 9.17 0.73
C PRO A 20 -11.31 8.11 0.10
N SER A 21 -12.45 8.52 -0.47
CA SER A 21 -13.38 7.58 -1.12
C SER A 21 -12.79 7.03 -2.41
N PHE A 22 -12.14 7.88 -3.21
CA PHE A 22 -11.42 7.44 -4.41
C PHE A 22 -10.26 6.50 -4.07
N ALA A 23 -9.50 6.81 -3.03
CA ALA A 23 -8.39 5.97 -2.58
C ALA A 23 -8.88 4.60 -2.07
N ALA A 24 -9.98 4.57 -1.31
CA ALA A 24 -10.60 3.34 -0.84
C ALA A 24 -11.08 2.44 -1.99
N ASP A 25 -11.82 3.00 -2.96
CA ASP A 25 -12.22 2.31 -4.19
C ASP A 25 -11.00 1.75 -4.95
N GLY A 26 -9.96 2.57 -5.10
CA GLY A 26 -8.71 2.16 -5.72
C GLY A 26 -7.97 1.04 -4.96
N ILE A 27 -8.04 1.00 -3.64
CA ILE A 27 -7.50 -0.10 -2.82
C ILE A 27 -8.27 -1.39 -3.09
N GLU A 28 -9.60 -1.34 -3.13
CA GLU A 28 -10.43 -2.51 -3.45
C GLU A 28 -10.13 -3.06 -4.84
N GLU A 29 -10.02 -2.20 -5.84
CA GLU A 29 -9.67 -2.58 -7.20
C GLU A 29 -8.26 -3.16 -7.32
N LEU A 30 -7.29 -2.63 -6.56
CA LEU A 30 -5.95 -3.21 -6.52
C LEU A 30 -5.96 -4.59 -5.89
N LEU A 31 -6.61 -4.76 -4.74
CA LEU A 31 -6.56 -6.01 -3.98
C LEU A 31 -7.41 -7.12 -4.60
N SER A 32 -8.64 -6.82 -5.02
CA SER A 32 -9.54 -7.80 -5.64
C SER A 32 -9.29 -7.94 -7.13
N GLY A 33 -9.08 -6.80 -7.82
CA GLY A 33 -9.13 -6.68 -9.26
C GLY A 33 -7.79 -6.83 -9.94
N ILE A 34 -6.67 -6.32 -9.43
CA ILE A 34 -5.35 -6.42 -10.08
C ILE A 34 -4.52 -7.53 -9.44
N PHE A 35 -4.27 -7.42 -8.14
CA PHE A 35 -3.45 -8.35 -7.37
C PHE A 35 -4.23 -9.56 -6.89
N GLY A 36 -5.57 -9.56 -6.92
CA GLY A 36 -6.41 -10.69 -6.53
C GLY A 36 -6.71 -11.69 -7.65
N ARG A 37 -6.42 -11.36 -8.92
CA ARG A 37 -6.81 -12.18 -10.08
C ARG A 37 -6.31 -13.63 -10.00
N PRO A 38 -7.16 -14.64 -10.30
CA PRO A 38 -6.71 -16.04 -10.43
C PRO A 38 -5.51 -16.18 -11.37
N GLY A 39 -4.56 -17.05 -11.02
CA GLY A 39 -3.34 -17.28 -11.82
C GLY A 39 -2.24 -16.21 -11.73
N GLY A 40 -2.45 -15.12 -10.99
CA GLY A 40 -1.40 -14.13 -10.74
C GLY A 40 -0.25 -14.64 -9.86
N ARG A 41 0.90 -13.94 -9.95
CA ARG A 41 2.19 -14.37 -9.36
C ARG A 41 2.41 -13.94 -7.89
N LEU A 42 1.48 -13.19 -7.33
CA LEU A 42 1.52 -12.75 -5.93
C LEU A 42 1.05 -13.89 -5.03
N VAL A 43 1.92 -14.87 -4.79
CA VAL A 43 1.71 -16.02 -3.91
C VAL A 43 2.88 -16.15 -2.93
N ALA A 44 2.64 -16.73 -1.76
CA ALA A 44 3.62 -16.87 -0.68
C ALA A 44 3.50 -18.23 0.01
N ASP A 45 4.65 -18.85 0.32
CA ASP A 45 4.78 -20.04 1.14
C ASP A 45 6.01 -19.87 2.06
N PRO A 46 5.85 -19.75 3.40
CA PRO A 46 4.59 -19.85 4.15
C PRO A 46 3.59 -18.71 3.83
N PRO A 47 2.28 -18.90 4.11
CA PRO A 47 1.27 -17.86 3.91
C PRO A 47 1.58 -16.57 4.66
N LEU A 48 1.28 -15.43 4.02
CA LEU A 48 1.40 -14.10 4.60
C LEU A 48 0.05 -13.37 4.63
N SER A 49 -0.08 -12.37 5.49
CA SER A 49 -1.28 -11.55 5.61
C SER A 49 -0.94 -10.11 5.92
N MET A 50 -1.68 -9.19 5.31
CA MET A 50 -1.60 -7.77 5.63
C MET A 50 -2.99 -7.14 5.80
N ALA A 51 -3.12 -6.25 6.77
CA ALA A 51 -4.32 -5.44 6.97
C ALA A 51 -4.05 -3.98 6.62
N LEU A 52 -5.06 -3.31 6.04
CA LEU A 52 -5.05 -1.89 5.70
C LEU A 52 -6.19 -1.22 6.45
N VAL A 53 -5.86 -0.24 7.29
CA VAL A 53 -6.81 0.46 8.16
C VAL A 53 -6.72 1.97 7.90
N PRO A 54 -7.57 2.51 7.01
CA PRO A 54 -7.63 3.94 6.79
C PRO A 54 -8.09 4.69 8.04
N THR A 55 -7.51 5.88 8.29
CA THR A 55 -7.86 6.72 9.45
C THR A 55 -8.88 7.82 9.15
N ASP A 56 -9.17 8.05 7.86
CA ASP A 56 -9.94 9.17 7.34
C ASP A 56 -11.22 8.74 6.60
N ILE A 57 -11.51 7.44 6.56
CA ILE A 57 -12.75 6.86 6.04
C ILE A 57 -13.05 5.55 6.77
N ASP A 58 -14.33 5.23 6.98
CA ASP A 58 -14.78 3.99 7.64
C ASP A 58 -14.70 2.82 6.65
N ALA A 59 -13.50 2.29 6.46
CA ALA A 59 -13.21 1.14 5.62
C ALA A 59 -12.05 0.33 6.19
N GLY A 60 -11.81 -0.85 5.65
CA GLY A 60 -10.68 -1.68 6.04
C GLY A 60 -10.63 -2.97 5.25
N TRP A 61 -9.44 -3.54 5.12
CA TRP A 61 -9.23 -4.76 4.34
C TRP A 61 -8.16 -5.62 4.97
N THR A 62 -8.37 -6.94 4.95
CA THR A 62 -7.32 -7.92 5.21
C THR A 62 -7.07 -8.76 3.98
N PHE A 63 -5.83 -8.74 3.50
CA PHE A 63 -5.41 -9.45 2.31
C PHE A 63 -4.48 -10.61 2.70
N HIS A 64 -4.89 -11.82 2.35
CA HIS A 64 -4.12 -13.04 2.56
C HIS A 64 -3.43 -13.44 1.26
N ILE A 65 -2.15 -13.76 1.35
CA ILE A 65 -1.29 -14.22 0.26
C ILE A 65 -0.87 -15.65 0.60
N GLU A 66 -1.42 -16.61 -0.13
CA GLU A 66 -1.32 -18.04 0.15
C GLU A 66 -0.65 -18.76 -1.04
N PRO A 67 -0.17 -20.02 -0.89
CA PRO A 67 0.44 -20.75 -1.99
C PRO A 67 -0.51 -20.96 -3.18
N ALA A 68 -1.80 -21.13 -2.89
CA ALA A 68 -2.85 -21.37 -3.88
C ALA A 68 -3.44 -20.09 -4.50
N GLY A 69 -3.14 -18.90 -3.94
CA GLY A 69 -3.75 -17.67 -4.41
C GLY A 69 -3.85 -16.60 -3.33
N ARG A 70 -4.89 -15.77 -3.44
CA ARG A 70 -5.09 -14.61 -2.59
C ARG A 70 -6.54 -14.54 -2.18
N ARG A 71 -6.79 -14.05 -0.98
CA ARG A 71 -8.13 -13.88 -0.43
C ARG A 71 -8.23 -12.51 0.22
N LEU A 72 -9.22 -11.75 -0.20
CA LEU A 72 -9.56 -10.45 0.38
C LEU A 72 -10.72 -10.64 1.35
N VAL A 73 -10.59 -10.08 2.55
CA VAL A 73 -11.63 -10.02 3.58
C VAL A 73 -11.89 -8.54 3.87
N ALA A 74 -13.16 -8.15 3.95
CA ALA A 74 -13.54 -6.81 4.37
C ALA A 74 -13.30 -6.64 5.88
N GLY A 75 -12.78 -5.47 6.25
CA GLY A 75 -12.43 -5.09 7.62
C GLY A 75 -11.02 -5.48 8.06
N GLU A 76 -10.63 -4.95 9.22
CA GLU A 76 -9.42 -5.35 9.93
C GLU A 76 -9.66 -6.69 10.63
N THR A 77 -8.86 -7.69 10.26
CA THR A 77 -8.77 -8.97 10.97
C THR A 77 -7.30 -9.19 11.34
N PRO A 78 -6.98 -10.08 12.32
CA PRO A 78 -5.60 -10.33 12.69
C PRO A 78 -4.73 -10.70 11.48
N ALA A 79 -3.69 -9.91 11.25
CA ALA A 79 -2.74 -10.06 10.15
C ALA A 79 -1.31 -9.98 10.66
N GLN A 80 -0.36 -10.52 9.89
CA GLN A 80 1.07 -10.45 10.23
C GLN A 80 1.62 -9.02 10.17
N LEU A 81 1.07 -8.18 9.29
CA LEU A 81 1.41 -6.76 9.21
C LEU A 81 0.15 -5.92 9.02
N THR A 82 -0.06 -4.93 9.89
CA THR A 82 -1.14 -3.94 9.74
C THR A 82 -0.54 -2.59 9.39
N PHE A 83 -1.08 -1.94 8.36
CA PHE A 83 -0.79 -0.56 7.98
C PHE A 83 -1.96 0.33 8.41
N VAL A 84 -1.66 1.37 9.18
CA VAL A 84 -2.64 2.35 9.63
C VAL A 84 -2.23 3.74 9.15
N GLY A 85 -3.16 4.47 8.54
CA GLY A 85 -2.91 5.84 8.08
C GLY A 85 -3.95 6.34 7.07
N PRO A 86 -3.75 7.50 6.44
CA PRO A 86 -4.69 8.03 5.46
C PRO A 86 -4.89 7.09 4.27
N ALA A 87 -6.13 6.98 3.77
CA ALA A 87 -6.46 6.10 2.64
C ALA A 87 -5.57 6.39 1.41
N SER A 88 -5.27 7.66 1.14
CA SER A 88 -4.38 8.06 0.05
C SER A 88 -2.95 7.50 0.19
N GLU A 89 -2.40 7.46 1.40
CA GLU A 89 -1.04 6.92 1.64
C GLU A 89 -1.02 5.39 1.52
N LEU A 90 -2.07 4.71 2.01
CA LEU A 90 -2.25 3.27 1.83
C LEU A 90 -2.38 2.92 0.34
N TYR A 91 -3.19 3.66 -0.40
CA TYR A 91 -3.35 3.48 -1.85
C TYR A 91 -2.02 3.66 -2.61
N LEU A 92 -1.25 4.71 -2.28
CA LEU A 92 0.06 4.95 -2.89
C LEU A 92 1.09 3.89 -2.52
N LEU A 93 1.04 3.35 -1.29
CA LEU A 93 1.88 2.24 -0.86
C LEU A 93 1.62 1.01 -1.73
N LEU A 94 0.35 0.65 -1.95
CA LEU A 94 -0.02 -0.50 -2.79
C LEU A 94 0.43 -0.33 -4.24
N TRP A 95 0.42 0.90 -4.75
CA TRP A 95 0.97 1.26 -6.07
C TRP A 95 2.50 1.27 -6.14
N ASN A 96 3.21 1.03 -5.03
CA ASN A 96 4.66 1.21 -4.91
C ASN A 96 5.13 2.65 -5.26
N ARG A 97 4.31 3.66 -4.96
CA ARG A 97 4.59 5.09 -5.23
C ARG A 97 4.96 5.88 -3.98
N SER A 98 4.72 5.33 -2.79
CA SER A 98 5.14 5.91 -1.52
C SER A 98 5.90 4.91 -0.65
N GLY A 99 6.63 5.44 0.34
CA GLY A 99 7.18 4.63 1.43
C GLY A 99 6.22 4.53 2.61
N THR A 100 6.73 4.09 3.75
CA THR A 100 5.95 3.89 4.98
C THR A 100 6.04 5.05 5.97
N GLN A 101 6.71 6.15 5.60
CA GLN A 101 7.05 7.24 6.54
C GLN A 101 5.82 7.96 7.10
N ARG A 102 4.66 7.85 6.44
CA ARG A 102 3.39 8.44 6.85
C ARG A 102 2.37 7.40 7.35
N LEU A 103 2.81 6.16 7.54
CA LEU A 103 1.99 5.06 8.00
C LEU A 103 2.54 4.54 9.32
N GLU A 104 1.63 4.17 10.21
CA GLU A 104 1.97 3.32 11.34
C GLU A 104 1.97 1.86 10.87
N LEU A 105 3.02 1.12 11.24
CA LEU A 105 3.15 -0.30 10.95
C LEU A 105 3.12 -1.09 12.25
N ARG A 106 2.29 -2.13 12.30
CA ARG A 106 2.17 -3.04 13.44
C ARG A 106 2.43 -4.47 12.96
N GLY A 107 3.44 -5.15 13.51
CA GLY A 107 3.76 -6.53 13.17
C GLY A 107 5.04 -6.67 12.34
N ASP A 108 5.07 -7.67 11.46
CA ASP A 108 6.26 -8.12 10.73
C ASP A 108 6.44 -7.41 9.38
N ALA A 109 7.47 -6.57 9.29
CA ALA A 109 7.80 -5.82 8.08
C ALA A 109 8.21 -6.72 6.88
N ALA A 110 8.55 -8.00 7.09
CA ALA A 110 8.88 -8.92 5.99
C ALA A 110 7.72 -9.07 4.98
N VAL A 111 6.48 -8.86 5.41
CA VAL A 111 5.30 -8.85 4.52
C VAL A 111 5.38 -7.71 3.49
N LEU A 112 5.90 -6.54 3.89
CA LEU A 112 6.09 -5.40 2.99
C LEU A 112 7.18 -5.66 1.94
N ASP A 113 8.25 -6.36 2.32
CA ASP A 113 9.33 -6.72 1.39
C ASP A 113 8.83 -7.66 0.30
N LEU A 114 8.00 -8.65 0.67
CA LEU A 114 7.33 -9.51 -0.30
C LEU A 114 6.41 -8.71 -1.21
N TRP A 115 5.60 -7.80 -0.65
CA TRP A 115 4.72 -6.94 -1.43
C TRP A 115 5.50 -6.17 -2.51
N ARG A 116 6.54 -5.43 -2.11
CA ARG A 116 7.37 -4.64 -3.05
C ARG A 116 8.02 -5.47 -4.15
N THR A 117 8.37 -6.72 -3.83
CA THR A 117 9.04 -7.62 -4.77
C THR A 117 8.05 -8.27 -5.76
N ARG A 118 6.81 -8.52 -5.35
CA ARG A 118 5.86 -9.38 -6.09
C ARG A 118 4.64 -8.65 -6.63
N ALA A 119 4.23 -7.55 -6.00
CA ALA A 119 3.06 -6.75 -6.39
C ALA A 119 3.46 -5.65 -7.39
N THR A 120 4.03 -6.05 -8.53
CA THR A 120 4.45 -5.13 -9.60
C THR A 120 3.49 -5.20 -10.78
N ILE A 121 3.12 -4.05 -11.33
CA ILE A 121 2.27 -3.96 -12.52
C ILE A 121 3.15 -3.70 -13.74
N THR A 122 3.18 -4.66 -14.67
CA THR A 122 3.87 -4.53 -15.95
C THR A 122 2.83 -4.49 -17.05
N TRP A 123 2.84 -3.43 -17.86
CA TRP A 123 2.03 -3.33 -19.07
C TRP A 123 2.79 -4.03 -20.21
N ASN A 124 2.10 -4.90 -20.94
CA ASN A 124 2.59 -5.50 -22.18
C ASN A 124 1.64 -5.16 -23.31
#